data_AF-A0A3S0NZS0-F1
#
_entry.id   AF-A0A3S0NZS0-F1
#
_cell.length_a   1.000
_cell.length_b   1.000
_cell.length_c   1.000
_cell.angle_alpha   90.00
_cell.angle_beta   90.00
_cell.angle_gamma   90.00
#
_symmetry.space_group_name_H-M   'P 1'
#
loop_
_entity.id
_entity.type
_entity.pdbx_description
1 polymer ?
#
loop_
_entity_poly.entity_id
_entity_poly.type
_entity_poly.pdbx_seq_one_letter_code
_entity_poly.pdbx_strand_id
1 'polypeptide(L)'
;MSSNIEVIRICEHCKKQFTARTTRTRYCSHICNSRGYKSLVRKGKVEKSNNEIVQLLNTDLEKIKPLEFLKITQATLFLESAEVRFTG
;
A
#
# COMPACT_ATOMS: atom_id res chain seq x y z
N MET A 1 13.57 -24.84 34.58
CA MET A 1 13.39 -24.17 33.27
C MET A 1 14.73 -23.67 32.77
N SER A 2 15.52 -24.57 32.19
CA SER A 2 16.88 -24.28 31.74
C SER A 2 17.16 -25.07 30.48
N SER A 3 16.44 -24.73 29.42
CA SER A 3 16.81 -25.14 28.08
C SER A 3 17.82 -24.11 27.58
N ASN A 4 19.12 -24.45 27.58
CA ASN A 4 20.15 -23.64 26.92
C ASN A 4 19.95 -23.75 25.41
N ILE A 5 18.98 -22.99 24.90
CA ILE A 5 18.62 -22.98 23.49
C ILE A 5 19.54 -21.99 22.78
N GLU A 6 20.43 -22.51 21.94
CA GLU A 6 21.27 -21.71 21.06
C GLU A 6 20.85 -21.97 19.61
N VAL A 7 20.44 -20.92 18.92
CA VAL A 7 19.95 -21.00 17.53
C VAL A 7 20.61 -19.92 16.70
N ILE A 8 21.16 -20.30 15.55
CA ILE A 8 21.72 -19.35 14.58
C ILE A 8 20.57 -18.66 13.86
N ARG A 9 20.55 -17.33 13.88
CA ARG A 9 19.56 -16.49 13.20
C ARG A 9 20.23 -15.38 12.40
N ILE A 10 19.50 -14.80 11.48
CA ILE A 10 19.93 -13.62 10.70
C ILE A 10 19.26 -12.38 11.28
N CYS A 11 20.03 -11.32 11.50
CA CYS A 11 19.49 -10.06 12.03
C CYS A 11 18.62 -9.36 10.97
N GLU A 12 17.40 -8.99 11.36
CA GLU A 12 16.45 -8.29 10.47
C GLU A 12 16.95 -6.91 10.00
N HIS A 13 17.84 -6.26 10.75
CA HIS A 13 18.37 -4.94 10.41
C HIS A 13 19.65 -5.00 9.57
N CYS A 14 20.70 -5.68 10.05
CA CYS A 14 22.02 -5.68 9.41
C CYS A 14 22.28 -6.91 8.54
N LYS A 15 21.35 -7.87 8.49
CA LYS A 15 21.42 -9.11 7.70
C LYS A 15 22.63 -10.00 8.02
N LYS A 16 23.27 -9.79 9.18
CA LYS A 16 24.38 -10.64 9.66
C LYS A 16 23.83 -11.81 10.48
N GLN A 17 24.52 -12.94 10.39
CA GLN A 17 24.24 -14.12 11.21
C GLN A 17 24.71 -13.88 12.65
N PHE A 18 23.94 -14.37 13.62
CA PHE A 18 24.27 -14.29 15.05
C PHE A 18 23.65 -15.47 15.82
N THR A 19 24.25 -15.80 16.96
CA THR A 19 23.74 -16.84 17.86
C THR A 19 22.72 -16.25 18.83
N ALA A 20 21.47 -16.68 18.74
CA ALA A 20 20.39 -16.28 19.62
C ALA A 20 20.22 -17.30 20.75
N ARG A 21 20.03 -16.80 21.99
CA ARG A 21 19.72 -17.62 23.17
C ARG A 21 18.23 -17.84 23.43
N THR A 22 17.38 -17.23 22.61
CA THR A 22 15.92 -17.37 22.71
C THR A 22 15.30 -17.45 21.31
N THR A 23 14.11 -18.04 21.22
CA THR A 23 13.36 -18.18 19.97
C THR A 23 12.80 -16.86 19.42
N ARG A 24 12.66 -15.84 20.28
CA ARG A 24 12.07 -14.53 19.95
C ARG A 24 13.10 -13.47 19.54
N THR A 25 14.40 -13.76 19.61
CA THR A 25 15.43 -12.75 19.28
C THR A 25 15.51 -12.50 17.78
N ARG A 26 15.27 -11.25 17.37
CA ARG A 26 15.25 -10.81 15.95
C ARG A 26 16.49 -10.02 15.52
N TYR A 27 17.24 -9.48 16.47
CA TYR A 27 18.36 -8.58 16.22
C TYR A 27 19.63 -9.06 16.91
N CYS A 28 20.78 -8.84 16.29
CA CYS A 28 22.07 -9.25 16.85
C CYS A 28 22.54 -8.34 18.01
N SER A 29 21.98 -7.13 18.16
CA SER A 29 22.32 -6.19 19.22
C SER A 29 21.21 -5.18 19.48
N HIS A 30 21.26 -4.53 20.65
CA HIS A 30 20.33 -3.45 21.00
C HIS A 30 20.37 -2.27 20.02
N ILE A 31 21.55 -1.96 19.48
CA ILE A 31 21.74 -0.91 18.46
C ILE A 31 20.96 -1.26 17.19
N CYS A 32 21.03 -2.52 16.74
CA CYS A 32 20.29 -2.97 15.57
C CYS A 32 18.78 -2.93 15.81
N ASN A 33 18.32 -3.28 17.02
CA ASN A 33 16.92 -3.18 17.39
C ASN A 33 16.40 -1.72 17.33
N SER A 34 17.15 -0.77 17.92
CA SER A 34 16.77 0.65 17.91
C SER A 34 16.72 1.23 16.49
N ARG A 35 17.72 0.91 15.66
CA ARG A 35 17.77 1.36 14.25
C ARG A 35 16.67 0.69 13.41
N GLY A 36 16.43 -0.60 13.59
CA GLY A 36 15.36 -1.35 12.96
C GLY A 36 14.00 -0.73 13.26
N TYR A 37 13.71 -0.48 14.53
CA TYR A 37 12.48 0.20 14.96
C TYR A 37 12.30 1.57 14.29
N LYS A 38 13.33 2.43 14.34
CA LYS A 38 13.27 3.75 13.67
C LYS A 38 13.05 3.63 12.16
N SER A 39 13.64 2.63 11.51
CA SER A 39 13.41 2.37 10.08
C SER A 39 11.97 1.94 9.81
N LEU A 40 11.38 1.07 10.63
CA LEU A 40 9.99 0.63 10.47
C LEU A 40 9.02 1.79 10.64
N VAL A 41 9.22 2.64 11.65
CA VAL A 41 8.39 3.83 11.87
C VAL A 41 8.45 4.78 10.67
N ARG A 42 9.64 5.01 10.09
CA ARG A 42 9.78 5.85 8.89
C ARG A 42 9.06 5.24 7.69
N LYS A 43 9.23 3.94 7.45
CA LYS A 43 8.54 3.24 6.35
C LYS A 43 7.02 3.32 6.51
N GLY A 44 6.50 3.08 7.71
CA GLY A 44 5.07 3.19 7.98
C GLY A 44 4.49 4.58 7.74
N LYS A 45 5.26 5.66 7.94
CA LYS A 45 4.81 7.03 7.59
C LYS A 45 4.70 7.23 6.08
N VAL A 46 5.69 6.73 5.32
CA VAL A 46 5.67 6.81 3.85
C VAL A 46 4.55 5.96 3.28
N GLU A 47 4.38 4.73 3.78
CA GLU A 47 3.30 3.83 3.37
C GLU A 47 1.91 4.44 3.65
N LYS A 48 1.71 5.09 4.80
CA LYS A 48 0.46 5.80 5.08
C LYS A 48 0.16 6.89 4.06
N SER A 49 1.13 7.75 3.76
CA SER A 49 0.96 8.81 2.76
C SER A 49 0.68 8.24 1.37
N ASN A 50 1.39 7.17 0.97
CA ASN A 50 1.12 6.51 -0.31
C ASN A 50 -0.27 5.86 -0.34
N ASN A 51 -0.71 5.25 0.76
CA ASN A 51 -2.04 4.65 0.86
C ASN A 51 -3.16 5.69 0.78
N GLU A 52 -2.97 6.89 1.35
CA GLU A 52 -3.92 8.00 1.20
C GLU A 52 -4.09 8.39 -0.28
N ILE A 53 -2.99 8.46 -1.04
CA ILE A 53 -3.02 8.74 -2.48
C ILE A 53 -3.76 7.63 -3.25
N VAL A 54 -3.46 6.36 -2.95
CA VAL A 54 -4.13 5.21 -3.58
C VAL A 54 -5.63 5.21 -3.29
N GLN A 55 -6.04 5.54 -2.06
CA GLN A 55 -7.46 5.65 -1.70
C GLN A 55 -8.15 6.76 -2.49
N LEU A 56 -7.54 7.95 -2.60
CA LEU A 56 -8.09 9.05 -3.41
C LEU A 56 -8.26 8.65 -4.88
N LEU A 57 -7.22 8.08 -5.50
CA LEU A 57 -7.28 7.61 -6.88
C LEU A 57 -8.39 6.58 -7.10
N ASN A 58 -8.58 5.65 -6.16
CA ASN A 58 -9.66 4.67 -6.24
C ASN A 58 -11.04 5.33 -6.16
N THR A 59 -11.22 6.34 -5.31
CA THR A 59 -12.51 7.07 -5.24
C THR A 59 -12.82 7.86 -6.51
N ASP A 60 -11.81 8.37 -7.20
CA ASP A 60 -12.01 9.11 -8.45
C ASP A 60 -12.34 8.16 -9.61
N LEU A 61 -11.72 6.97 -9.66
CA LEU A 61 -12.11 5.93 -10.61
C LEU A 61 -13.56 5.44 -10.40
N GLU A 62 -14.04 5.36 -9.16
CA GLU A 62 -15.44 5.04 -8.88
C GLU A 62 -16.42 6.13 -9.35
N LYS A 63 -16.00 7.40 -9.39
CA LYS A 63 -16.80 8.51 -9.93
C LYS A 63 -16.74 8.62 -11.45
N ILE A 64 -15.64 8.22 -12.07
CA ILE A 64 -15.45 8.26 -13.54
C ILE A 64 -16.11 7.06 -14.22
N LYS A 65 -16.12 5.89 -13.57
CA LYS A 65 -16.87 4.71 -14.02
C LYS A 65 -18.29 5.05 -14.53
N PRO A 66 -19.20 5.65 -13.74
CA PRO A 66 -20.55 5.97 -14.22
C PRO A 66 -20.61 7.00 -15.35
N LEU A 67 -19.54 7.76 -15.60
CA LEU A 67 -19.46 8.76 -16.68
C LEU A 67 -18.95 8.14 -18.00
N GLU A 68 -18.11 7.11 -17.95
CA GLU A 68 -17.64 6.39 -19.15
C GLU A 68 -18.75 5.54 -19.79
N PHE A 69 -19.77 5.15 -19.02
CA PHE A 69 -20.96 4.51 -19.54
C PHE A 69 -22.13 5.50 -19.59
N LEU A 70 -22.01 6.51 -20.45
CA LEU A 70 -23.18 6.95 -21.21
C LEU A 70 -23.70 5.70 -21.92
N LYS A 71 -24.77 5.10 -21.39
CA LYS A 71 -25.47 4.01 -22.08
C LYS A 71 -25.72 4.47 -23.52
N ILE A 72 -25.54 3.58 -24.49
CA ILE A 72 -25.74 3.89 -25.92
C ILE A 72 -27.05 4.67 -26.14
N THR A 73 -28.09 4.37 -25.36
CA THR A 73 -29.38 5.08 -25.33
C THR A 73 -29.31 6.55 -24.91
N GLN A 74 -28.45 6.91 -23.97
CA GLN A 74 -28.23 8.30 -23.54
C GLN A 74 -27.41 9.08 -24.58
N ALA A 75 -26.45 8.42 -25.25
CA ALA A 75 -25.69 9.02 -26.34
C ALA A 75 -26.57 9.26 -27.59
N THR A 76 -27.46 8.32 -27.93
CA THR A 76 -28.40 8.48 -29.07
C THR A 76 -29.41 9.60 -28.80
N LEU A 77 -29.97 9.70 -27.59
CA LEU A 77 -30.86 10.80 -27.20
C LEU A 77 -30.18 12.18 -27.30
N PHE A 78 -28.90 12.25 -26.94
CA PHE A 78 -28.12 13.49 -27.05
C PHE A 78 -27.89 13.89 -28.51
N LEU A 79 -27.58 12.92 -29.38
CA LEU A 79 -27.39 13.13 -30.81
C LEU A 79 -28.69 13.52 -31.53
N GLU A 80 -29.80 12.84 -31.24
CA GLU A 80 -31.12 13.16 -31.81
C GLU A 80 -31.58 14.57 -31.43
N SER A 81 -31.27 15.04 -30.22
CA SER A 81 -31.60 16.42 -29.82
C SER A 81 -30.79 17.51 -30.55
N ALA A 82 -29.66 17.15 -31.18
CA ALA A 82 -28.82 18.08 -31.93
C ALA A 82 -29.21 18.20 -33.41
N GLU A 83 -29.81 17.17 -34.01
CA GLU A 83 -30.20 17.16 -35.43
C GLU A 83 -31.45 18.02 -35.73
N VAL A 84 -32.32 18.27 -34.75
CA VAL A 84 -33.57 19.03 -34.94
C VAL A 84 -33.33 20.54 -35.15
N ARG A 85 -32.10 21.04 -35.02
CA ARG A 85 -31.77 22.46 -35.22
C ARG A 85 -31.27 22.83 -36.62
N PHE A 86 -31.09 21.88 -37.53
CA PHE A 86 -30.48 22.13 -38.85
C PHE A 86 -31.37 21.91 -40.08
N THR A 87 -32.64 21.51 -39.92
CA THR A 87 -33.61 21.50 -41.03
C THR A 87 -34.61 22.64 -40.84
N GLY A 88 -34.13 23.86 -41.08
CA GLY A 88 -34.94 25.03 -41.41
C GLY A 88 -34.91 25.26 -42.91
#